data_AF-A0A5C8C9T3-F1
#
_entry.id   AF-A0A5C8C9T3-F1
#
_cell.length_a   1.000
_cell.length_b   1.000
_cell.length_c   1.000
_cell.angle_alpha   90.00
_cell.angle_beta   90.00
_cell.angle_gamma   90.00
#
_symmetry.space_group_name_H-M   'P 1'
#
loop_
_entity.id
_entity.type
_entity.pdbx_description
1 polymer ?
#
loop_
_entity_poly.entity_id
_entity_poly.type
_entity_poly.pdbx_seq_one_letter_code
_entity_poly.pdbx_strand_id
1 'polypeptide(L)' 'MNAQIKPLNMLNTQINQLLIEQVGIVDTIRFFNQFNHHKSDVVQEHRKLAEKLTLDDIFADMGDDE' A
#
# COMPACT_ATOMS: atom_id res chain seq x y z
N MET A 1 14.45 2.59 -37.58
CA MET A 1 13.51 1.78 -36.77
C MET A 1 12.41 2.69 -36.29
N ASN A 2 11.20 2.57 -36.84
CA ASN A 2 10.05 3.37 -36.38
C ASN A 2 9.51 2.70 -35.11
N ALA A 3 9.92 3.17 -33.94
CA ALA A 3 9.35 2.70 -32.70
C ALA A 3 7.90 3.22 -32.63
N GLN A 4 6.93 2.38 -32.98
CA GLN A 4 5.53 2.64 -32.62
C GLN A 4 5.45 2.61 -31.10
N ILE A 5 5.50 3.79 -30.49
CA ILE A 5 5.36 3.94 -29.04
C ILE A 5 3.92 3.55 -28.71
N LYS A 6 3.73 2.42 -28.04
CA LYS A 6 2.41 2.06 -27.50
C LYS A 6 1.96 3.18 -26.57
N PRO A 7 0.72 3.68 -26.72
CA PRO A 7 0.14 4.62 -25.77
C PRO A 7 0.27 4.09 -24.33
N LEU A 8 0.68 4.95 -23.41
CA LEU A 8 0.95 4.58 -22.02
C LEU A 8 -0.26 3.92 -21.34
N ASN A 9 -1.47 4.35 -21.68
CA ASN A 9 -2.71 3.75 -21.19
C ASN A 9 -2.86 2.28 -21.63
N MET A 10 -2.55 1.96 -22.89
CA MET A 10 -2.60 0.59 -23.39
C MET A 10 -1.56 -0.30 -22.71
N LEU A 11 -0.37 0.24 -22.45
CA LEU A 11 0.67 -0.47 -21.72
C LEU A 11 0.25 -0.74 -20.26
N ASN A 12 -0.31 0.26 -19.58
CA ASN A 12 -0.78 0.12 -18.20
C ASN A 12 -1.91 -0.91 -18.08
N THR A 13 -2.87 -0.91 -19.00
CA THR A 13 -3.94 -1.93 -19.03
C THR A 13 -3.37 -3.33 -19.19
N GLN A 14 -2.40 -3.52 -20.10
CA GLN A 14 -1.73 -4.81 -20.30
C GLN A 14 -0.99 -5.28 -19.04
N ILE A 15 -0.27 -4.38 -18.37
CA ILE A 15 0.47 -4.68 -17.15
C ILE A 15 -0.48 -5.02 -15.99
N ASN A 16 -1.56 -4.25 -15.81
CA ASN A 16 -2.54 -4.52 -14.76
C ASN A 16 -3.16 -5.91 -14.90
N GLN A 17 -3.53 -6.28 -16.13
CA GLN A 17 -4.14 -7.57 -16.41
C GLN A 17 -3.16 -8.72 -16.16
N LEU A 18 -1.90 -8.57 -16.59
CA LEU A 18 -0.86 -9.56 -16.33
C LEU A 18 -0.58 -9.73 -14.83
N LEU A 19 -0.55 -8.63 -14.06
CA LEU A 19 -0.36 -8.71 -12.61
C LEU A 19 -1.53 -9.42 -11.92
N ILE A 20 -2.78 -9.10 -12.30
CA ILE A 20 -3.97 -9.76 -11.75
C ILE A 20 -3.93 -11.26 -12.05
N GLU A 21 -3.53 -11.66 -13.26
CA GLU A 21 -3.44 -13.06 -13.66
C GLU A 21 -2.33 -13.83 -12.91
N GLN A 22 -1.19 -13.19 -12.63
CA GLN A 22 -0.03 -13.86 -12.03
C GLN A 22 -0.06 -13.90 -10.50
N VAL A 23 -0.51 -12.81 -9.86
CA VAL A 23 -0.44 -12.69 -8.38
C VAL A 23 -1.80 -12.41 -7.74
N GLY A 24 -2.87 -12.29 -8.54
CA GLY A 24 -4.21 -12.01 -8.03
C GLY A 24 -4.47 -10.52 -7.77
N ILE A 25 -5.75 -10.17 -7.70
CA ILE A 25 -6.21 -8.78 -7.62
C ILE A 25 -5.77 -8.08 -6.32
N VAL A 26 -5.77 -8.79 -5.19
CA VAL A 26 -5.42 -8.23 -3.88
C VAL A 26 -3.95 -7.83 -3.82
N ASP A 27 -3.05 -8.72 -4.23
CA ASP A 27 -1.61 -8.47 -4.18
C ASP A 27 -1.18 -7.46 -5.26
N THR A 28 -1.87 -7.45 -6.41
CA THR A 28 -1.70 -6.40 -7.43
C THR A 28 -2.01 -5.01 -6.88
N ILE A 29 -3.10 -4.85 -6.12
CA ILE A 29 -3.45 -3.57 -5.48
C ILE A 29 -2.40 -3.17 -4.44
N ARG A 30 -1.91 -4.10 -3.61
CA ARG A 30 -0.83 -3.83 -2.65
C ARG A 30 0.45 -3.37 -3.35
N PHE A 31 0.83 -4.06 -4.43
CA PHE A 31 1.97 -3.70 -5.26
C PHE A 31 1.84 -2.28 -5.79
N PHE A 32 0.70 -1.88 -6.36
CA PHE A 32 0.52 -0.50 -6.82
C PHE A 32 0.55 0.52 -5.67
N ASN A 33 -0.05 0.19 -4.53
CA ASN A 33 -0.03 1.05 -3.36
C ASN A 33 1.38 1.36 -2.86
N GLN A 34 2.34 0.45 -3.05
CA GLN A 34 3.75 0.66 -2.66
C GLN A 34 4.47 1.68 -3.56
N PHE A 35 4.08 1.79 -4.84
CA PHE A 35 4.66 2.77 -5.78
C PHE A 35 3.91 4.10 -5.78
N ASN A 36 2.66 4.11 -5.30
CA ASN A 36 1.84 5.30 -5.11
C ASN A 36 2.20 6.05 -3.81
N HIS A 37 3.48 6.04 -3.42
CA HIS A 37 4.03 6.50 -2.14
C HIS A 37 3.81 7.99 -1.81
N HIS A 38 3.11 8.75 -2.67
CA HIS A 38 2.57 10.07 -2.31
C HIS A 38 1.37 10.01 -1.36
N LYS A 39 0.91 8.82 -0.91
CA LYS A 39 0.10 8.68 0.32
C LYS A 39 0.96 8.89 1.57
N SER A 40 1.50 10.10 1.71
CA SER A 40 2.11 10.62 2.94
C SER A 40 1.15 10.51 4.16
N ASP A 41 -0.16 10.47 3.93
CA ASP A 41 -1.14 10.58 5.01
C ASP A 41 -1.27 9.32 5.88
N VAL A 42 -1.20 8.11 5.32
CA VAL A 42 -1.38 6.88 6.14
C VAL A 42 -0.24 6.74 7.16
N VAL A 43 1.01 6.99 6.75
CA VAL A 43 2.16 6.93 7.66
C VAL A 43 2.10 8.05 8.70
N GLN A 44 1.62 9.24 8.34
CA GLN A 44 1.43 10.34 9.28
C GLN A 44 0.29 10.07 10.28
N GLU A 45 -0.82 9.48 9.84
CA GLU A 45 -1.94 9.12 10.72
C GLU A 45 -1.54 8.00 11.69
N HIS A 46 -0.81 6.98 11.23
CA HIS A 46 -0.25 5.95 12.11
C HIS A 46 0.78 6.52 13.10
N ARG A 47 1.61 7.50 12.67
CA ARG A 47 2.54 8.20 13.56
C ARG A 47 1.81 9.01 14.62
N LYS A 48 0.79 9.79 14.25
CA LYS A 48 -0.03 10.56 15.21
C LYS A 48 -0.76 9.66 16.21
N LEU A 49 -1.21 8.48 15.76
CA LEU A 49 -1.82 7.50 16.64
C LEU A 49 -0.79 6.94 17.62
N ALA A 50 0.41 6.61 17.14
CA ALA A 50 1.51 6.12 17.97
C ALA A 50 2.06 7.17 18.96
N GLU A 51 2.10 8.45 18.58
CA GLU A 51 2.53 9.56 19.46
C GLU A 51 1.53 9.82 20.60
N LYS A 52 0.28 9.41 20.45
CA LYS A 52 -0.77 9.56 21.47
C LYS A 52 -0.87 8.36 22.42
N LEU A 53 -0.21 7.24 22.11
CA LEU A 53 -0.15 6.08 22.98
C LEU A 53 0.95 6.30 24.02
N THR A 54 0.57 6.31 25.30
CA THR A 54 1.52 6.30 26.40
C THR A 54 1.98 4.87 26.67
N LEU A 55 3.14 4.71 27.34
CA LEU A 55 3.59 3.39 27.76
C LEU A 55 2.56 2.73 28.70
N ASP A 56 1.85 3.51 29.50
CA ASP A 56 0.79 3.03 30.39
C ASP A 56 -0.40 2.47 29.58
N ASP A 57 -0.79 3.11 28.48
CA ASP A 57 -1.83 2.59 27.57
C ASP A 57 -1.42 1.26 26.94
N ILE A 58 -0.14 1.14 26.60
CA ILE A 58 0.45 -0.06 26.01
C ILE A 58 0.52 -1.21 27.04
N PHE A 59 0.84 -0.89 28.30
CA PHE A 59 0.84 -1.88 29.39
C PHE A 59 -0.58 -2.29 29.81
N ALA A 60 -1.55 -1.38 29.76
CA ALA A 60 -2.96 -1.69 30.02
C ALA A 60 -3.54 -2.65 28.99
N ASP A 61 -3.19 -2.49 27.71
CA ASP A 61 -3.62 -3.39 26.62
C ASP A 61 -2.94 -4.77 26.68
N MET A 62 -1.76 -4.85 27.31
CA MET A 62 -1.03 -6.10 27.53
C MET A 62 -1.40 -6.83 28.84
N GLY A 63 -2.24 -6.23 29.69
CA GLY A 63 -2.35 -6.58 31.11
C GLY A 63 -3.75 -6.98 31.61
N ASP A 64 -4.65 -7.45 30.75
CA ASP A 64 -5.98 -7.94 31.15
C ASP A 64 -6.13 -9.46 30.87
N ASP A 65 -5.11 -10.22 31.29
CA ASP A 65 -5.24 -11.65 31.59
C ASP A 65 -4.81 -11.84 33.07
N GLU A 66 -5.82 -11.74 33.95
CA GLU A 66 -5.88 -12.09 35.40
C GLU A 66 -5.51 -11.05 36.48
#